data_AF-A0A5B7ESU4-F1
#
_entry.id   AF-A0A5B7ESU4-F1
#
_cell.length_a   1.000
_cell.length_b   1.000
_cell.length_c   1.000
_cell.angle_alpha   90.00
_cell.angle_beta   90.00
_cell.angle_gamma   90.00
#
_symmetry.space_group_name_H-M   'P 1'
#
loop_
_entity.id
_entity.type
_entity.pdbx_description
1 polymer ?
#
loop_
_entity_poly.entity_id
_entity_poly.type
_entity_poly.pdbx_seq_one_letter_code
_entity_poly.pdbx_strand_id
1 'polypeptide(L)'
;MPDGPSYPPTRIHDIEIEASISVPMNSCRRVASHCDFMDIDSTEIVDCMADQDVIEALKITKMVDGNRMIVASVIFTFSVAKLPEWLHVGYEPVPVRP
;
A
#
# COMPACT_ATOMS: atom_id res chain seq x y z
N MET A 1 14.61 23.58 -36.45
CA MET A 1 14.16 22.28 -35.91
C MET A 1 15.10 21.89 -34.78
N PRO A 2 14.57 21.56 -33.61
CA PRO A 2 14.87 20.25 -33.05
C PRO A 2 13.59 19.56 -32.55
N ASP A 3 13.35 18.35 -33.05
CA ASP A 3 12.35 17.42 -32.51
C ASP A 3 13.06 16.63 -31.41
N GLY A 4 12.81 17.01 -30.14
CA GLY A 4 13.23 16.25 -28.98
C GLY A 4 12.21 15.15 -28.69
N PRO A 5 12.61 13.99 -28.14
CA PRO A 5 11.67 12.89 -27.91
C PRO A 5 10.55 13.33 -26.96
N SER A 6 9.34 13.39 -27.52
CA SER A 6 8.10 13.64 -26.80
C SER A 6 7.72 12.37 -26.04
N TYR A 7 8.01 12.34 -24.74
CA TYR A 7 7.48 11.31 -23.86
C TYR A 7 5.98 11.59 -23.65
N PRO A 8 5.08 10.64 -23.92
CA PRO A 8 3.68 10.84 -23.58
C PRO A 8 3.56 11.01 -22.05
N PRO A 9 2.71 11.92 -21.56
CA PRO A 9 2.46 12.03 -20.12
C PRO A 9 1.83 10.71 -19.67
N THR A 10 2.58 9.93 -18.88
CA THR A 10 2.04 8.77 -18.18
C THR A 10 0.97 9.29 -17.24
N ARG A 11 -0.30 9.21 -17.67
CA ARG A 11 -1.47 9.53 -16.86
C ARG A 11 -1.51 8.56 -15.68
N ILE A 12 -0.98 9.00 -14.55
CA ILE A 12 -1.27 8.38 -13.27
C ILE A 12 -2.70 8.78 -12.97
N HIS A 13 -3.64 7.84 -13.17
CA HIS A 13 -5.04 8.03 -12.78
C HIS A 13 -5.08 8.47 -11.33
N ASP A 14 -5.78 9.57 -11.04
CA ASP A 14 -6.03 10.09 -9.69
C ASP A 14 -6.39 8.96 -8.72
N ILE A 15 -5.41 8.55 -7.92
CA ILE A 15 -5.65 7.85 -6.67
C ILE A 15 -5.72 8.98 -5.66
N GLU A 16 -6.94 9.35 -5.26
CA GLU A 16 -7.14 10.28 -4.15
C GLU A 16 -6.72 9.54 -2.86
N ILE A 17 -5.45 9.69 -2.49
CA ILE A 17 -4.90 9.15 -1.25
C ILE A 17 -5.16 10.19 -0.17
N GLU A 18 -6.30 10.10 0.52
CA GLU A 18 -6.52 10.87 1.73
C GLU A 18 -5.61 10.31 2.84
N ALA A 19 -4.55 11.03 3.17
CA ALA A 19 -3.59 10.66 4.20
C ALA A 19 -3.68 11.66 5.36
N SER A 20 -4.52 11.36 6.35
CA SER A 20 -4.52 12.08 7.63
C SER A 20 -3.34 11.57 8.48
N ILE A 21 -2.25 12.34 8.48
CA ILE A 21 -0.96 11.96 9.06
C ILE A 21 -0.81 12.63 10.43
N SER A 22 -0.92 11.83 11.50
CA SER A 22 -0.29 12.10 12.80
C SER A 22 0.73 10.98 13.03
N VAL A 23 1.90 11.08 12.37
CA VAL A 23 2.92 10.02 12.46
C VAL A 23 3.86 10.27 13.62
N PRO A 24 4.16 9.28 14.47
CA PRO A 24 5.39 9.31 15.27
C PRO A 24 6.62 9.36 14.35
N MET A 25 7.67 10.04 14.81
CA MET A 25 8.86 10.50 14.07
C MET A 25 9.73 9.39 13.42
N ASN A 26 9.28 8.13 13.42
CA ASN A 26 10.02 6.94 13.01
C ASN A 26 9.20 5.87 12.25
N SER A 27 8.02 6.22 11.73
CA SER A 27 7.21 5.25 10.98
C SER A 27 7.51 5.27 9.48
N CYS A 28 7.30 4.14 8.82
CA CYS A 28 7.47 3.99 7.37
C CYS A 28 6.22 3.42 6.72
N ARG A 29 5.86 3.89 5.52
CA ARG A 29 4.72 3.37 4.76
C ARG A 29 5.19 2.52 3.58
N ARG A 30 4.57 1.38 3.33
CA ARG A 30 4.87 0.51 2.18
C ARG A 30 3.62 -0.07 1.58
N VAL A 31 3.69 -0.44 0.30
CA VAL A 31 2.60 -1.11 -0.39
C VAL A 31 2.95 -2.58 -0.56
N ALA A 32 2.05 -3.48 -0.15
CA ALA A 32 2.14 -4.90 -0.48
C ALA A 32 0.89 -5.31 -1.24
N SER A 33 1.04 -6.27 -2.15
CA SER A 33 -0.07 -6.82 -2.91
C SER A 33 -0.16 -8.33 -2.70
N HIS A 34 -1.32 -8.79 -2.23
CA HIS A 34 -1.63 -10.20 -2.00
C HIS A 34 -3.12 -10.46 -2.21
N CYS A 35 -3.48 -11.61 -2.77
CA CYS A 35 -4.88 -11.96 -3.02
C CYS A 35 -5.70 -12.00 -1.73
N ASP A 36 -5.11 -12.48 -0.64
CA ASP A 36 -5.80 -12.57 0.66
C ASP A 36 -6.24 -11.22 1.21
N PHE A 37 -5.60 -10.13 0.79
CA PHE A 37 -5.99 -8.79 1.21
C PHE A 37 -7.36 -8.35 0.68
N MET A 38 -7.90 -9.03 -0.33
CA MET A 38 -9.23 -8.72 -0.84
C MET A 38 -10.30 -9.07 0.19
N ASP A 39 -10.16 -10.23 0.85
CA ASP A 39 -11.20 -10.84 1.69
C ASP A 39 -11.09 -10.53 3.18
N ILE A 40 -9.95 -9.99 3.64
CA ILE A 40 -9.69 -9.67 5.06
C ILE A 40 -9.85 -8.17 5.36
N ASP A 41 -10.35 -7.81 6.54
CA ASP A 41 -10.52 -6.42 6.96
C ASP A 41 -9.21 -5.76 7.41
N SER A 42 -9.09 -4.44 7.25
CA SER A 42 -7.87 -3.70 7.61
C SER A 42 -7.47 -3.87 9.07
N THR A 43 -8.44 -3.98 9.99
CA THR A 43 -8.17 -4.18 11.41
C THR A 43 -7.62 -5.58 11.68
N GLU A 44 -8.15 -6.60 11.01
CA GLU A 44 -7.64 -7.97 11.11
C GLU A 44 -6.24 -8.10 10.50
N ILE A 45 -5.98 -7.40 9.39
CA ILE A 45 -4.63 -7.30 8.81
C ILE A 45 -3.64 -6.76 9.83
N VAL A 46 -3.98 -5.65 10.52
CA VAL A 46 -3.10 -5.05 11.53
C VAL A 46 -2.87 -6.03 12.69
N ASP A 47 -3.92 -6.68 13.19
CA ASP A 47 -3.80 -7.65 14.29
C ASP A 47 -2.90 -8.84 13.91
N CYS A 48 -3.10 -9.40 12.72
CA CYS A 48 -2.28 -10.51 12.21
C CYS A 48 -0.83 -10.13 11.94
N MET A 49 -0.53 -8.85 11.70
CA MET A 49 0.78 -8.36 11.32
C MET A 49 1.45 -7.48 12.39
N ALA A 50 0.84 -7.36 13.56
CA ALA A 50 1.38 -6.59 14.68
C ALA A 50 2.77 -7.11 15.12
N ASP A 51 3.02 -8.42 14.97
CA ASP A 51 4.33 -9.05 15.22
C ASP A 51 5.43 -8.58 14.24
N GLN A 52 5.04 -8.06 13.08
CA GLN A 52 5.93 -7.55 12.03
C GLN A 52 6.01 -6.01 12.05
N ASP A 53 5.76 -5.39 13.21
CA ASP A 53 5.80 -3.94 13.43
C ASP A 53 4.76 -3.13 12.62
N VAL A 54 3.73 -3.77 12.05
CA VAL A 54 2.62 -3.08 11.38
C VAL A 54 1.71 -2.46 12.42
N ILE A 55 1.51 -1.14 12.34
CA ILE A 55 0.62 -0.38 13.23
C ILE A 55 -0.66 0.10 12.53
N GLU A 56 -0.66 0.12 11.20
CA GLU A 56 -1.82 0.50 10.41
C GLU A 56 -1.79 -0.23 9.06
N ALA A 57 -2.96 -0.60 8.56
CA ALA A 57 -3.15 -1.14 7.23
C ALA A 57 -4.31 -0.40 6.56
N LEU A 58 -4.07 0.15 5.37
CA LEU A 58 -5.05 0.88 4.59
C LEU A 58 -5.26 0.15 3.26
N LYS A 59 -6.45 -0.44 3.10
CA LYS A 59 -6.83 -1.12 1.85
C LYS A 59 -6.96 -0.10 0.73
N ILE A 60 -6.25 -0.33 -0.37
CA ILE A 60 -6.40 0.50 -1.56
C ILE A 60 -7.72 0.10 -2.22
N THR A 61 -8.47 1.11 -2.65
CA THR A 61 -9.68 0.92 -3.43
C THR A 61 -9.55 1.68 -4.74
N LYS A 62 -9.96 1.07 -5.83
CA LYS A 62 -9.96 1.68 -7.16
C LYS A 62 -11.40 1.91 -7.60
N MET A 63 -11.67 3.10 -8.15
CA MET A 63 -12.94 3.37 -8.83
C MET A 63 -12.88 2.80 -10.26
N VAL A 64 -13.80 1.89 -10.58
CA VAL A 64 -13.96 1.29 -11.91
C VAL A 64 -15.42 1.41 -12.30
N ASP A 65 -15.71 2.13 -13.40
CA ASP A 65 -17.07 2.35 -13.90
C ASP A 65 -18.07 2.89 -12.85
N GLY A 66 -17.60 3.78 -11.97
CA GLY A 66 -18.40 4.35 -10.89
C GLY A 66 -18.58 3.45 -9.66
N ASN A 67 -18.04 2.23 -9.68
CA ASN A 67 -18.04 1.32 -8.55
C ASN A 67 -16.69 1.34 -7.81
N ARG A 68 -16.73 1.36 -6.47
CA ARG A 68 -15.54 1.27 -5.63
C ARG A 68 -15.15 -0.20 -5.48
N MET A 69 -14.06 -0.59 -6.13
CA MET A 69 -13.55 -1.95 -6.12
C MET A 69 -12.34 -2.03 -5.17
N ILE A 70 -12.39 -2.96 -4.21
CA ILE A 70 -11.22 -3.27 -3.38
C ILE A 70 -10.17 -3.92 -4.28
N VAL A 71 -8.94 -3.43 -4.21
CA VAL A 71 -7.82 -4.08 -4.89
C VAL A 71 -7.05 -4.94 -3.90
N ALA A 72 -6.33 -5.94 -4.41
CA ALA A 72 -5.43 -6.80 -3.66
C ALA A 72 -4.19 -6.05 -3.11
N SER A 73 -4.22 -4.73 -2.99
CA SER A 73 -3.10 -3.89 -2.56
C SER A 73 -3.44 -3.14 -1.29
N VAL A 74 -2.52 -3.17 -0.32
CA VAL A 74 -2.69 -2.55 0.99
C VAL A 74 -1.47 -1.70 1.29
N ILE A 75 -1.71 -0.51 1.83
CA ILE A 75 -0.67 0.38 2.34
C ILE A 75 -0.50 0.05 3.82
N PHE A 76 0.67 -0.43 4.19
CA PHE A 76 1.06 -0.73 5.55
C PHE A 76 1.85 0.43 6.13
N THR A 77 1.53 0.83 7.35
CA THR A 77 2.35 1.74 8.16
C THR A 77 3.05 0.90 9.22
N PHE A 78 4.37 0.98 9.25
CA PHE A 78 5.23 0.27 10.19
C PHE A 78 5.78 1.23 11.23
N SER A 79 5.89 0.80 12.49
CA SER A 79 6.51 1.58 13.57
C SER A 79 8.05 1.55 13.57
N VAL A 80 8.66 1.02 12.51
CA VAL A 80 10.12 0.91 12.38
C VAL A 80 10.71 1.97 11.45
N ALA A 81 11.87 2.49 11.85
CA ALA A 81 12.66 3.41 11.04
C ALA A 81 13.35 2.72 9.85
N LYS A 82 13.54 1.39 9.93
CA LYS A 82 14.14 0.59 8.87
C LYS A 82 13.04 -0.05 8.04
N LEU A 83 13.16 0.13 6.73
CA LEU A 83 12.22 -0.34 5.75
C LEU A 83 12.32 -1.87 5.62
N PRO A 84 11.24 -2.63 5.92
CA PRO A 84 11.20 -4.03 5.52
C PRO A 84 11.18 -4.11 3.99
N GLU A 85 11.86 -5.11 3.42
CA GLU A 85 11.81 -5.43 1.99
C GLU A 85 10.74 -6.50 1.68
N TRP A 86 10.37 -7.27 2.71
CA TRP A 86 9.43 -8.38 2.64
C TRP A 86 8.50 -8.36 3.85
N LEU A 87 7.26 -8.79 3.65
CA LEU A 87 6.21 -8.97 4.65
C LEU A 87 5.67 -10.39 4.54
N HIS A 88 5.51 -11.10 5.65
CA HIS A 88 4.90 -12.42 5.65
C HIS A 88 3.38 -12.29 5.74
N VAL A 89 2.69 -12.83 4.74
CA VAL A 89 1.24 -12.99 4.72
C VAL A 89 0.96 -14.47 4.93
N GLY A 90 0.58 -14.84 6.16
CA GLY A 90 0.55 -16.24 6.57
C GLY A 90 1.95 -16.88 6.48
N TYR A 91 2.14 -17.79 5.52
CA TYR A 91 3.43 -18.45 5.26
C TYR A 91 4.14 -17.92 4.00
N GLU A 92 3.51 -16.99 3.26
CA GLU A 92 4.06 -16.50 2.00
C GLU A 92 4.83 -15.17 2.20
N PRO A 93 6.09 -15.09 1.77
CA PRO A 93 6.83 -13.84 1.77
C PRO A 93 6.39 -12.97 0.59
N VAL A 94 5.78 -11.83 0.89
CA VAL A 94 5.31 -10.85 -0.07
C VAL A 94 6.27 -9.67 -0.12
N PRO A 95 6.77 -9.27 -1.30
CA PRO A 95 7.65 -8.11 -1.41
C PRO A 95 6.88 -6.83 -1.14
N VAL A 96 7.43 -5.96 -0.31
CA VAL A 96 6.85 -4.64 -0.04
C VAL A 96 7.56 -3.58 -0.87
N ARG A 97 6.78 -2.73 -1.54
CA ARG A 97 7.29 -1.67 -2.42
C ARG A 97 7.29 -0.31 -1.71
N PRO A 98 8.35 0.50 -1.88
CA PRO A 98 8.39 1.89 -1.44
C PRO A 98 7.27 2.75 -2.00
#